data_AF-A0A9D2UIW7-F1
#
_entry.id   AF-A0A9D2UIW7-F1
#
_cell.length_a   1.000
_cell.length_b   1.000
_cell.length_c   1.000
_cell.angle_alpha   90.00
_cell.angle_beta   90.00
_cell.angle_gamma   90.00
#
_symmetry.space_group_name_H-M   'P 1'
#
loop_
_entity.id
_entity.type
_entity.pdbx_description
1 polymer ?
#
loop_
_entity_poly.entity_id
_entity_poly.type
_entity_poly.pdbx_seq_one_letter_code
_entity_poly.pdbx_strand_id
1 'polypeptide(L)'
;RYRLMWMDTKYEPGTVKVVAYDKNGKAVAEAEMHTAGKPHHIELTADRTTIAADGRDLAFITVKVVDKDGNLCPNVQDLVKFKVKGEGTYRAGANGNPACLDLFHLPEMHLFNGMMTAIVQSTDESGEITLEASMKGVKKGKIVIATE
;
A
#
# COMPACT_ATOMS: atom_id res chain seq x y z
N ARG A 1 -11.45 8.10 29.85
CA ARG A 1 -10.89 8.79 28.65
C ARG A 1 -9.82 7.87 28.09
N TYR A 2 -9.93 7.39 26.85
CA TYR A 2 -9.09 6.29 26.32
C TYR A 2 -8.01 6.76 25.33
N ARG A 3 -7.60 8.03 25.39
CA ARG A 3 -6.67 8.65 24.44
C ARG A 3 -5.67 9.53 25.17
N LEU A 4 -4.42 9.48 24.73
CA LEU A 4 -3.38 10.46 25.05
C LEU A 4 -3.39 11.53 23.95
N MET A 5 -3.34 12.81 24.31
CA MET A 5 -3.47 13.92 23.36
C MET A 5 -2.51 15.04 23.73
N TRP A 6 -1.91 15.62 22.70
CA TRP A 6 -1.14 16.86 22.77
C TRP A 6 -1.89 17.89 21.92
N MET A 7 -2.58 18.84 22.58
CA MET A 7 -3.51 19.75 21.91
C MET A 7 -2.82 20.94 21.24
N ASP A 8 -1.62 21.30 21.72
CA ASP A 8 -0.94 22.55 21.37
C ASP A 8 0.36 22.32 20.57
N THR A 9 0.47 21.17 19.92
CA THR A 9 1.63 20.84 19.07
C THR A 9 1.65 21.77 17.85
N LYS A 10 2.71 22.58 17.73
CA LYS A 10 2.95 23.41 16.54
C LYS A 10 3.60 22.56 15.46
N TYR A 11 3.10 22.68 14.23
CA TYR A 11 3.67 21.95 13.10
C TYR A 11 5.05 22.50 12.74
N GLU A 12 6.03 21.61 12.69
CA GLU A 12 7.34 21.82 12.09
C GLU A 12 7.69 20.55 11.27
N PRO A 13 8.25 20.69 10.06
CA PRO A 13 8.64 19.53 9.27
C PRO A 13 9.73 18.75 9.98
N GLY A 14 9.57 17.43 10.06
CA GLY A 14 10.51 16.54 10.75
C GLY A 14 9.85 15.23 11.15
N THR A 15 10.28 14.69 12.29
CA THR A 15 9.82 13.42 12.85
C THR A 15 8.96 13.65 14.08
N VAL A 16 7.79 13.02 14.12
CA VAL A 16 7.00 12.85 15.33
C VAL A 16 7.18 11.42 15.81
N LYS A 17 7.71 11.24 17.01
CA LYS A 17 7.93 9.92 17.63
C LYS A 17 7.17 9.82 18.95
N VAL A 18 6.42 8.74 19.11
CA VAL A 18 5.73 8.36 20.36
C VAL A 18 6.41 7.14 20.94
N VAL A 19 6.71 7.18 22.24
CA VAL A 19 7.27 6.05 22.98
C VAL A 19 6.33 5.71 24.13
N ALA A 20 5.90 4.44 24.19
CA ALA A 20 5.09 3.91 25.27
C ALA A 20 5.99 3.27 26.33
N TYR A 21 5.69 3.56 27.60
CA TYR A 21 6.44 3.05 28.76
C TYR A 21 5.55 2.16 29.62
N ASP A 22 6.12 1.10 30.18
CA ASP A 22 5.45 0.28 31.18
C ASP A 22 5.45 0.95 32.58
N LYS A 23 4.84 0.27 33.55
CA LYS A 23 4.75 0.75 34.94
C LYS A 23 6.11 0.96 35.63
N ASN A 24 7.19 0.36 35.11
CA ASN A 24 8.54 0.46 35.65
C ASN A 24 9.37 1.53 34.91
N GLY A 25 8.75 2.27 33.97
CA GLY A 25 9.45 3.26 33.15
C GLY A 25 10.28 2.66 32.01
N LYS A 26 10.08 1.39 31.67
CA LYS A 26 10.76 0.75 30.53
C LYS A 26 10.00 1.04 29.25
N ALA A 27 10.69 1.47 28.19
CA ALA A 27 10.09 1.61 26.86
C ALA A 27 9.68 0.23 26.32
N VAL A 28 8.43 0.11 25.87
CA VAL A 28 7.83 -1.16 25.41
C VAL A 28 7.27 -1.11 23.99
N ALA A 29 7.03 0.08 23.46
CA ALA A 29 6.66 0.27 22.06
C ALA A 29 7.04 1.67 21.60
N GLU A 30 7.30 1.81 20.32
CA GLU A 30 7.49 3.10 19.68
C GLU A 30 6.80 3.13 18.32
N ALA A 31 6.39 4.32 17.91
CA ALA A 31 5.92 4.61 16.57
C ALA A 31 6.45 5.98 16.17
N GLU A 32 6.86 6.11 14.92
CA GLU A 32 7.30 7.37 14.36
C GLU A 32 6.65 7.64 13.00
N MET A 33 6.55 8.92 12.67
CA MET A 33 6.08 9.41 11.39
C MET A 33 6.97 10.56 10.98
N HIS A 34 7.30 10.61 9.70
CA HIS A 34 8.14 11.63 9.10
C HIS A 34 7.32 12.51 8.16
N THR A 35 7.66 13.79 8.09
CA THR A 35 7.09 14.68 7.08
C THR A 35 7.56 14.23 5.71
N ALA A 36 6.63 13.72 4.89
CA ALA A 36 6.96 13.20 3.57
C ALA A 36 7.42 14.32 2.62
N GLY A 37 8.43 14.00 1.83
CA GLY A 37 8.88 14.80 0.70
C GLY A 37 7.95 14.69 -0.51
N LYS A 38 8.49 15.01 -1.68
CA LYS A 38 7.77 14.88 -2.95
C LYS A 38 7.56 13.40 -3.30
N PRO A 39 6.40 13.01 -3.86
CA PRO A 39 6.17 11.68 -4.39
C PRO A 39 7.29 11.24 -5.33
N HIS A 40 7.81 10.03 -5.13
CA HIS A 40 8.97 9.54 -5.88
C HIS A 40 8.74 8.17 -6.51
N HIS A 41 8.13 7.23 -5.79
CA HIS A 41 7.93 5.87 -6.29
C HIS A 41 6.72 5.16 -5.67
N ILE A 42 6.29 4.09 -6.33
CA ILE A 42 5.27 3.18 -5.82
C ILE A 42 5.95 2.00 -5.11
N GLU A 43 5.57 1.77 -3.87
CA GLU A 43 5.88 0.54 -3.12
C GLU A 43 4.71 -0.42 -3.15
N LEU A 44 5.02 -1.71 -3.31
CA LEU A 44 4.04 -2.81 -3.33
C LEU A 44 4.39 -3.79 -2.21
N THR A 45 3.40 -4.17 -1.41
CA THR A 45 3.54 -5.19 -0.37
C THR A 45 2.36 -6.14 -0.43
N ALA A 46 2.63 -7.43 -0.61
CA ALA A 46 1.59 -8.45 -0.58
C ALA A 46 1.37 -8.98 0.83
N ASP A 47 0.13 -9.36 1.15
CA ASP A 47 -0.19 -10.14 2.34
C ASP A 47 0.43 -11.55 2.28
N ARG A 48 0.46 -12.13 1.07
CA ARG A 48 1.07 -13.41 0.74
C ARG A 48 1.85 -13.32 -0.56
N THR A 49 3.05 -13.88 -0.58
CA THR A 49 3.90 -13.96 -1.79
C THR A 49 3.81 -15.31 -2.51
N THR A 50 3.04 -16.25 -1.97
CA THR A 50 2.73 -17.56 -2.57
C THR A 50 1.24 -17.85 -2.37
N ILE A 51 0.56 -18.27 -3.42
CA ILE A 51 -0.87 -18.63 -3.42
C ILE A 51 -1.09 -19.94 -4.20
N ALA A 52 -2.23 -20.61 -4.01
CA ALA A 52 -2.54 -21.83 -4.74
C ALA A 52 -2.88 -21.56 -6.21
N ALA A 53 -2.42 -22.42 -7.12
CA ALA A 53 -2.77 -22.44 -8.53
C ALA A 53 -4.12 -23.15 -8.77
N ASP A 54 -5.19 -22.66 -8.14
CA ASP A 54 -6.52 -23.29 -8.15
C ASP A 54 -7.61 -22.45 -8.85
N GLY A 55 -7.18 -21.44 -9.61
CA GLY A 55 -8.04 -20.52 -10.35
C GLY A 55 -8.87 -19.58 -9.46
N ARG A 56 -8.67 -19.60 -8.13
CA ARG A 56 -9.55 -18.92 -7.16
C ARG A 56 -8.78 -18.19 -6.07
N ASP A 57 -7.59 -18.64 -5.71
CA ASP A 57 -6.80 -18.03 -4.63
C ASP A 57 -6.37 -16.60 -5.01
N LEU A 58 -6.29 -15.75 -3.98
CA LEU A 58 -6.12 -14.31 -4.14
C LEU A 58 -4.92 -13.80 -3.34
N ALA A 59 -4.09 -12.95 -3.94
CA ALA A 59 -3.15 -12.13 -3.19
C ALA A 59 -3.65 -10.70 -3.10
N PHE A 60 -3.54 -10.09 -1.92
CA PHE A 60 -3.89 -8.71 -1.64
C PHE A 60 -2.62 -7.87 -1.55
N ILE A 61 -2.42 -6.98 -2.51
CA ILE A 61 -1.24 -6.14 -2.63
C ILE A 61 -1.58 -4.72 -2.20
N THR A 62 -1.01 -4.30 -1.08
CA THR A 62 -1.02 -2.89 -0.68
C THR A 62 -0.13 -2.10 -1.63
N VAL A 63 -0.70 -1.05 -2.22
CA VAL A 63 -0.04 -0.10 -3.11
C VAL A 63 0.13 1.21 -2.35
N LYS A 64 1.35 1.73 -2.25
CA LYS A 64 1.63 3.01 -1.59
C LYS A 64 2.47 3.90 -2.49
N VAL A 65 2.17 5.19 -2.50
CA VAL A 65 3.08 6.19 -3.06
C VAL A 65 3.91 6.80 -1.95
N VAL A 66 5.22 6.70 -2.09
CA VAL A 66 6.19 7.16 -1.09
C VAL A 66 7.16 8.16 -1.70
N ASP A 67 7.79 8.96 -0.85
CA ASP A 67 8.86 9.86 -1.23
C ASP A 67 10.18 9.10 -1.51
N LYS A 68 11.27 9.83 -1.72
CA LYS A 68 12.58 9.24 -2.02
C LYS A 68 13.17 8.40 -0.88
N ASP A 69 12.71 8.64 0.35
CA ASP A 69 13.22 8.04 1.59
C ASP A 69 12.25 6.96 2.13
N GLY A 70 11.14 6.68 1.41
CA GLY A 70 10.16 5.66 1.78
C GLY A 70 9.01 6.17 2.65
N ASN A 71 8.90 7.48 2.89
CA ASN A 71 7.79 8.02 3.68
C ASN A 71 6.52 8.07 2.83
N LEU A 72 5.42 7.53 3.35
CA LEU A 72 4.11 7.61 2.69
C LEU A 72 3.77 9.06 2.37
N CYS A 73 3.36 9.35 1.14
CA CYS A 73 2.85 10.66 0.74
C CYS A 73 1.32 10.68 0.90
N PRO A 74 0.76 11.12 2.06
CA PRO A 74 -0.65 10.93 2.38
C PRO A 74 -1.60 11.80 1.55
N ASN A 75 -1.09 12.76 0.77
CA ASN A 75 -1.92 13.66 -0.03
C ASN A 75 -2.07 13.22 -1.49
N VAL A 76 -1.42 12.12 -1.89
CA VAL A 76 -1.49 11.61 -3.27
C VAL A 76 -2.81 10.87 -3.48
N GLN A 77 -3.54 11.26 -4.54
CA GLN A 77 -4.84 10.67 -4.90
C GLN A 77 -4.91 10.31 -6.40
N ASP A 78 -3.80 10.39 -7.11
CA ASP A 78 -3.73 10.17 -8.55
C ASP A 78 -4.10 8.72 -8.94
N LEU A 79 -4.50 8.56 -10.21
CA LEU A 79 -4.85 7.26 -10.81
C LEU A 79 -3.61 6.37 -10.95
N VAL A 80 -3.66 5.18 -10.35
CA VAL A 80 -2.70 4.11 -10.57
C VAL A 80 -3.26 3.16 -11.62
N LYS A 81 -2.42 2.73 -12.56
CA LYS A 81 -2.75 1.71 -13.58
C LYS A 81 -1.93 0.45 -13.33
N PHE A 82 -2.57 -0.69 -13.51
CA PHE A 82 -2.02 -2.01 -13.25
C PHE A 82 -1.81 -2.80 -14.53
N LYS A 83 -0.74 -3.60 -14.54
CA LYS A 83 -0.49 -4.60 -15.57
C LYS A 83 -0.10 -5.91 -14.88
N VAL A 84 -0.84 -6.97 -15.19
CA VAL A 84 -0.55 -8.32 -14.71
C VAL A 84 -0.01 -9.16 -15.87
N LYS A 85 0.99 -10.00 -15.58
CA LYS A 85 1.58 -10.98 -16.51
C LYS A 85 1.82 -12.31 -15.80
N GLY A 86 1.88 -13.39 -16.56
CA GLY A 86 2.13 -14.74 -16.07
C GLY A 86 0.84 -15.43 -15.63
N GLU A 87 0.94 -16.31 -14.64
CA GLU A 87 -0.12 -17.25 -14.25
C GLU A 87 -1.14 -16.65 -13.28
N GLY A 88 -1.68 -15.51 -13.68
CA GLY A 88 -2.71 -14.82 -12.92
C GLY A 88 -3.29 -13.61 -13.63
N THR A 89 -4.36 -13.08 -13.05
CA THR A 89 -5.10 -11.95 -13.61
C THR A 89 -5.34 -10.87 -12.56
N TYR A 90 -5.54 -9.64 -13.01
CA TYR A 90 -6.04 -8.59 -12.15
C TYR A 90 -7.49 -8.92 -11.80
N ARG A 91 -7.81 -8.99 -10.51
CA ARG A 91 -9.13 -9.38 -10.05
C ARG A 91 -9.99 -8.19 -9.64
N ALA A 92 -9.42 -7.31 -8.82
CA ALA A 92 -10.08 -6.11 -8.33
C ALA A 92 -9.08 -5.14 -7.70
N GLY A 93 -9.55 -3.92 -7.41
CA GLY A 93 -8.87 -2.94 -6.56
C GLY A 93 -9.86 -2.32 -5.58
N ALA A 94 -9.36 -1.78 -4.47
CA ALA A 94 -10.14 -0.99 -3.52
C ALA A 94 -9.24 0.03 -2.81
N ASN A 95 -9.64 1.29 -2.71
CA ASN A 95 -8.86 2.36 -2.06
C ASN A 95 -9.41 2.76 -0.68
N GLY A 96 -10.61 2.29 -0.30
CA GLY A 96 -11.26 2.62 0.97
C GLY A 96 -11.94 4.00 1.00
N ASN A 97 -12.01 4.72 -0.12
CA ASN A 97 -12.77 5.96 -0.23
C ASN A 97 -14.27 5.65 -0.45
N PRO A 98 -15.17 5.95 0.50
CA PRO A 98 -16.59 5.64 0.38
C PRO A 98 -17.32 6.44 -0.71
N ALA A 99 -16.71 7.51 -1.23
CA ALA A 99 -17.26 8.35 -2.29
C ALA A 99 -16.65 8.09 -3.68
N CYS A 100 -15.72 7.14 -3.80
CA CYS A 100 -15.08 6.80 -5.07
C CYS A 100 -16.02 5.98 -5.96
N LEU A 101 -16.06 6.32 -7.25
CA LEU A 101 -16.89 5.66 -8.25
C LEU A 101 -16.07 4.82 -9.25
N ASP A 102 -14.76 4.67 -9.00
CA ASP A 102 -13.90 3.83 -9.84
C ASP A 102 -14.39 2.38 -9.79
N LEU A 103 -14.39 1.72 -10.96
CA LEU A 103 -14.87 0.35 -11.08
C LEU A 103 -13.82 -0.63 -10.54
N PHE A 104 -14.19 -1.39 -9.51
CA PHE A 104 -13.26 -2.29 -8.84
C PHE A 104 -12.56 -3.29 -9.77
N HIS A 105 -13.23 -3.80 -10.80
CA HIS A 105 -12.70 -4.83 -11.70
C HIS A 105 -11.82 -4.30 -12.83
N LEU A 106 -11.73 -2.99 -13.03
CA LEU A 106 -10.82 -2.41 -14.02
C LEU A 106 -9.40 -2.31 -13.44
N PRO A 107 -8.35 -2.52 -14.24
CA PRO A 107 -6.95 -2.50 -13.79
C PRO A 107 -6.44 -1.06 -13.60
N GLU A 108 -7.24 -0.21 -12.98
CA GLU A 108 -6.89 1.15 -12.60
C GLU A 108 -7.78 1.64 -11.46
N MET A 109 -7.21 2.43 -10.55
CA MET A 109 -7.94 3.03 -9.43
C MET A 109 -7.17 4.23 -8.86
N HIS A 110 -7.89 5.27 -8.48
CA HIS A 110 -7.33 6.41 -7.76
C HIS A 110 -6.90 6.00 -6.36
N LEU A 111 -5.76 6.54 -5.92
CA LEU A 111 -5.34 6.38 -4.53
C LEU A 111 -6.25 7.16 -3.59
N PHE A 112 -6.34 6.69 -2.35
CA PHE A 112 -6.94 7.43 -1.26
C PHE A 112 -5.94 7.56 -0.13
N ASN A 113 -5.62 8.81 0.22
CA ASN A 113 -4.57 9.15 1.18
C ASN A 113 -3.22 8.46 0.91
N GLY A 114 -2.81 8.40 -0.35
CA GLY A 114 -1.55 7.81 -0.81
C GLY A 114 -1.54 6.29 -0.93
N MET A 115 -2.66 5.60 -0.68
CA MET A 115 -2.73 4.13 -0.67
C MET A 115 -3.95 3.56 -1.38
N MET A 116 -3.84 2.28 -1.77
CA MET A 116 -4.96 1.41 -2.13
C MET A 116 -4.55 -0.07 -2.01
N THR A 117 -5.48 -1.00 -2.23
CA THR A 117 -5.23 -2.44 -2.30
C THR A 117 -5.60 -3.00 -3.66
N ALA A 118 -4.63 -3.55 -4.39
CA ALA A 118 -4.85 -4.30 -5.62
C ALA A 118 -4.97 -5.79 -5.31
N ILE A 119 -5.77 -6.52 -6.07
CA ILE A 119 -6.05 -7.94 -5.86
C ILE A 119 -5.74 -8.66 -7.16
N VAL A 120 -4.89 -9.68 -7.07
CA VAL A 120 -4.62 -10.62 -8.18
C VAL A 120 -5.17 -11.99 -7.83
N GLN A 121 -5.60 -12.72 -8.85
CA GLN A 121 -6.12 -14.08 -8.74
C GLN A 121 -5.25 -15.03 -9.56
N SER A 122 -4.96 -16.21 -9.02
CA SER A 122 -4.24 -17.27 -9.73
C SER A 122 -5.08 -17.85 -10.88
N THR A 123 -4.39 -18.45 -11.85
CA THR A 123 -4.98 -19.42 -12.79
C THR A 123 -4.95 -20.82 -12.19
N ASP A 124 -5.33 -21.82 -12.98
CA ASP A 124 -5.18 -23.25 -12.63
C ASP A 124 -3.76 -23.78 -12.94
N GLU A 125 -2.81 -22.90 -13.28
CA GLU A 125 -1.43 -23.26 -13.61
C GLU A 125 -0.44 -22.66 -12.60
N SER A 126 0.51 -23.49 -12.15
CA SER A 126 1.60 -23.05 -11.27
C SER A 126 2.63 -22.23 -12.05
N GLY A 127 3.26 -21.25 -11.40
CA GLY A 127 4.14 -20.29 -12.05
C GLY A 127 4.32 -19.01 -11.24
N GLU A 128 4.36 -17.87 -11.93
CA GLU A 128 4.54 -16.56 -11.32
C GLU A 128 3.53 -15.55 -11.86
N ILE A 129 2.98 -14.73 -10.97
CA ILE A 129 2.20 -13.54 -11.29
C ILE A 129 3.08 -12.32 -11.08
N THR A 130 3.37 -11.59 -12.14
CA THR A 130 4.00 -10.26 -12.04
C THR A 130 2.94 -9.18 -12.09
N LEU A 131 2.78 -8.43 -11.00
CA LEU A 131 1.99 -7.20 -10.95
C LEU A 131 2.91 -5.99 -11.07
N GLU A 132 2.67 -5.15 -12.08
CA GLU A 132 3.30 -3.84 -12.25
C GLU A 132 2.26 -2.73 -11.99
N ALA A 133 2.61 -1.77 -11.15
CA ALA A 133 1.79 -0.60 -10.84
C ALA A 133 2.48 0.67 -11.33
N SER A 134 1.75 1.54 -12.01
CA SER A 134 2.29 2.74 -12.65
C SER A 134 1.40 3.96 -12.40
N MET A 135 2.03 5.12 -12.23
CA MET A 135 1.37 6.41 -12.01
C MET A 135 2.24 7.50 -12.62
N LYS A 136 1.63 8.56 -13.14
CA LYS A 136 2.37 9.67 -13.77
C LYS A 136 3.27 10.36 -12.74
N GLY A 137 4.53 10.60 -13.11
CA GLY A 137 5.46 11.42 -12.32
C GLY A 137 6.20 10.68 -11.19
N VAL A 138 6.01 9.37 -11.03
CA VAL A 138 6.76 8.54 -10.05
C VAL A 138 7.32 7.28 -10.71
N LYS A 139 8.32 6.66 -10.08
CA LYS A 139 8.83 5.36 -10.50
C LYS A 139 7.78 4.27 -10.23
N LYS A 140 7.59 3.38 -11.21
CA LYS A 140 6.67 2.24 -11.11
C LYS A 140 7.12 1.23 -10.04
N GLY A 141 6.14 0.55 -9.46
CA GLY A 141 6.35 -0.58 -8.55
C GLY A 141 6.14 -1.90 -9.29
N LYS A 142 6.87 -2.95 -8.89
CA LYS A 142 6.68 -4.32 -9.37
C LYS A 142 6.78 -5.30 -8.20
N ILE A 143 5.88 -6.27 -8.17
CA ILE A 143 5.92 -7.40 -7.23
C ILE A 143 5.66 -8.71 -7.99
N VAL A 144 6.23 -9.80 -7.49
CA VAL A 144 6.05 -11.15 -8.02
C VAL A 144 5.38 -12.00 -6.93
N ILE A 145 4.34 -12.73 -7.30
CA ILE A 145 3.64 -13.70 -6.45
C ILE A 145 3.81 -15.07 -7.09
N ALA A 146 4.27 -16.06 -6.34
CA ALA A 146 4.37 -17.43 -6.80
C ALA A 146 3.00 -18.12 -6.75
N THR A 147 2.72 -18.99 -7.72
CA THR A 147 1.56 -19.88 -7.71
C THR A 147 2.04 -21.33 -7.66
N GLU A 148 1.49 -22.12 -6.73
CA GLU A 148 1.82 -23.54 -6.55
C GLU A 148 0.61 -24.46 -6.68
#